data_AF-A0A969KUA7-F1
#
_entry.id   AF-A0A969KUA7-F1
#
_cell.length_a   1.000
_cell.length_b   1.000
_cell.length_c   1.000
_cell.angle_alpha   90.00
_cell.angle_beta   90.00
_cell.angle_gamma   90.00
#
_symmetry.space_group_name_H-M   'P 1'
#
loop_
_entity.id
_entity.type
_entity.pdbx_description
1 polymer ?
#
loop_
_entity_poly.entity_id
_entity_poly.type
_entity_poly.pdbx_seq_one_letter_code
_entity_poly.pdbx_strand_id
1 'polypeptide(L)'
;MFPLLNGRSLSCPTRQALIFQRLNLTEANCFRLVNWSYAEQTAQIRAALKSQGQPIGAYDVLIAATALQHNLIMVTANQREFDRIPSLQTENWRQS
;
A
#
# COMPACT_ATOMS: atom_id res chain seq x y z
N MET A 1 9.89 -26.73 -13.62
CA MET A 1 11.16 -26.31 -14.25
C MET A 1 10.97 -24.87 -14.70
N PHE A 2 11.44 -23.89 -13.91
CA PHE A 2 11.37 -22.46 -14.24
C PHE A 2 12.81 -21.96 -14.52
N PRO A 3 13.06 -21.21 -15.60
CA PRO A 3 14.41 -20.78 -15.93
C PRO A 3 14.86 -19.63 -15.01
N LEU A 4 16.12 -19.72 -14.57
CA LEU A 4 16.81 -18.73 -13.74
C LEU A 4 17.19 -17.51 -14.60
N LEU A 5 16.63 -16.34 -14.30
CA LEU A 5 17.17 -15.05 -14.77
C LEU A 5 18.05 -14.45 -13.67
N ASN A 6 19.35 -14.47 -13.93
CA ASN A 6 20.38 -13.52 -13.48
C ASN A 6 20.40 -13.12 -11.99
N GLY A 7 21.00 -14.00 -11.18
CA GLY A 7 22.17 -13.58 -10.38
C GLY A 7 22.00 -12.50 -9.31
N ARG A 8 20.80 -12.28 -8.76
CA ARG A 8 20.63 -11.48 -7.53
C ARG A 8 19.98 -12.36 -6.46
N SER A 9 20.68 -12.53 -5.34
CA SER A 9 20.18 -13.24 -4.17
C SER A 9 18.88 -12.60 -3.69
N LEU A 10 17.75 -13.23 -3.99
CA LEU A 10 16.48 -12.92 -3.36
C LEU A 10 16.56 -13.41 -1.92
N SER A 11 16.72 -12.49 -0.97
CA SER A 11 16.52 -12.77 0.44
C SER A 11 15.08 -13.24 0.64
N CYS A 12 14.94 -14.53 0.95
CA CYS A 12 13.79 -15.18 1.58
C CYS A 12 12.42 -15.05 0.85
N PRO A 13 12.03 -16.04 0.02
CA PRO A 13 10.75 -16.06 -0.71
C PRO A 13 9.50 -16.25 0.15
N THR A 14 9.65 -16.65 1.42
CA THR A 14 8.55 -17.23 2.21
C THR A 14 7.56 -16.20 2.76
N ARG A 15 7.94 -14.92 2.87
CA ARG A 15 7.04 -13.86 3.38
C ARG A 15 6.27 -13.12 2.27
N GLN A 16 6.87 -12.98 1.09
CA GLN A 16 6.24 -12.30 -0.07
C GLN A 16 5.09 -13.11 -0.67
N ALA A 17 5.19 -14.44 -0.65
CA ALA A 17 4.15 -15.33 -1.18
C ALA A 17 2.83 -15.19 -0.41
N LEU A 18 2.86 -14.99 0.91
CA LEU A 18 1.66 -14.90 1.75
C LEU A 18 0.86 -13.60 1.52
N ILE A 19 1.53 -12.48 1.21
CA ILE A 19 0.86 -11.21 0.87
C ILE A 19 0.18 -11.32 -0.50
N PHE A 20 0.82 -12.00 -1.46
CA PHE A 20 0.25 -12.25 -2.78
C PHE A 20 -0.90 -13.27 -2.76
N GLN A 21 -0.88 -14.25 -1.86
CA GLN A 21 -1.88 -15.33 -1.81
C GLN A 21 -3.28 -14.85 -1.34
N ARG A 22 -3.37 -13.66 -0.72
CA ARG A 22 -4.65 -13.03 -0.35
C ARG A 22 -5.38 -12.39 -1.54
N LEU A 23 -4.69 -12.17 -2.66
CA LEU A 23 -5.25 -11.54 -3.86
C LEU A 23 -5.92 -12.54 -4.82
N ASN A 24 -5.80 -13.84 -4.56
CA ASN A 24 -6.39 -14.91 -5.36
C ASN A 24 -7.70 -15.45 -4.75
N LEU A 25 -8.69 -14.58 -4.58
CA LEU A 25 -10.08 -15.01 -4.46
C LEU A 25 -10.88 -14.42 -5.61
N THR A 26 -10.89 -15.19 -6.70
CA THR A 26 -12.03 -15.46 -7.59
C THR A 26 -12.74 -14.26 -8.23
N GLU A 27 -12.46 -14.07 -9.53
CA GLU A 27 -13.45 -13.83 -10.59
C GLU A 27 -14.72 -13.05 -10.20
N ALA A 28 -14.65 -11.70 -10.14
CA ALA A 28 -15.78 -10.77 -10.34
C ALA A 28 -15.40 -9.29 -10.13
N ASN A 29 -14.22 -8.97 -9.62
CA ASN A 29 -13.83 -7.58 -9.37
C ASN A 29 -13.01 -7.03 -10.53
N CYS A 30 -13.68 -6.68 -11.62
CA CYS A 30 -13.18 -5.61 -12.48
C CYS A 30 -13.11 -4.35 -11.60
N PHE A 31 -11.96 -4.17 -10.97
CA PHE A 31 -11.41 -2.97 -10.35
C PHE A 31 -12.39 -1.79 -10.39
N ARG A 32 -13.35 -1.78 -9.45
CA ARG A 32 -14.27 -0.67 -9.21
C ARG A 32 -13.50 0.40 -8.46
N LEU A 33 -12.57 0.98 -9.20
CA LEU A 33 -11.32 1.48 -8.66
C LEU A 33 -11.45 2.83 -7.95
N VAL A 34 -12.52 3.55 -8.23
CA VAL A 34 -12.77 4.85 -7.62
C VAL A 34 -14.27 4.96 -7.41
N ASN A 35 -14.72 4.52 -6.25
CA ASN A 35 -16.07 4.79 -5.75
C ASN A 35 -16.04 6.16 -5.04
N TRP A 36 -17.17 6.88 -4.97
CA TRP A 36 -17.28 8.15 -4.23
C TRP A 36 -16.68 8.12 -2.81
N SER A 37 -16.83 6.99 -2.10
CA SER A 37 -16.24 6.73 -0.80
C SER A 37 -14.69 6.79 -0.80
N TYR A 38 -14.02 6.35 -1.88
CA TYR A 38 -12.56 6.49 -2.01
C TYR A 38 -12.15 7.96 -2.12
N ALA A 39 -12.89 8.73 -2.91
CA ALA A 39 -12.62 10.15 -3.10
C ALA A 39 -12.82 10.93 -1.79
N GLU A 40 -13.88 10.61 -1.05
CA GLU A 40 -14.14 11.19 0.28
C GLU A 40 -13.02 10.84 1.27
N GLN A 41 -12.63 9.57 1.38
CA GLN A 41 -11.59 9.15 2.31
C GLN A 41 -10.23 9.77 1.96
N THR A 42 -9.88 9.82 0.68
CA THR A 42 -8.66 10.50 0.19
C THR A 42 -8.70 11.98 0.54
N ALA A 43 -9.84 12.65 0.32
CA ALA A 43 -10.00 14.06 0.63
C ALA A 43 -9.88 14.34 2.14
N GLN A 44 -10.46 13.48 2.99
CA GLN A 44 -10.36 13.57 4.45
C GLN A 44 -8.91 13.43 4.92
N ILE A 45 -8.18 12.40 4.45
CA ILE A 45 -6.77 12.20 4.80
C ILE A 45 -5.93 13.40 4.34
N ARG A 46 -6.14 13.87 3.11
CA ARG A 46 -5.42 15.02 2.57
C ARG A 46 -5.71 16.30 3.35
N ALA A 47 -6.96 16.53 3.73
CA ALA A 47 -7.35 17.68 4.53
C ALA A 47 -6.72 17.64 5.93
N ALA A 48 -6.72 16.48 6.58
CA ALA A 48 -6.11 16.28 7.89
C ALA A 48 -4.59 16.50 7.86
N LEU A 49 -3.89 15.95 6.88
CA LEU A 49 -2.44 16.16 6.73
C LEU A 49 -2.09 17.61 6.39
N LYS A 50 -2.94 18.27 5.58
CA LYS A 50 -2.76 19.68 5.25
C LYS A 50 -2.98 20.59 6.47
N SER A 51 -3.96 20.30 7.32
CA SER A 51 -4.21 21.08 8.54
C SER A 51 -3.11 20.91 9.58
N GLN A 52 -2.44 19.75 9.60
CA GLN A 52 -1.27 19.48 10.44
C GLN A 52 0.04 20.06 9.89
N GLY A 53 0.02 20.70 8.71
CA GLY A 53 1.22 21.25 8.07
C GLY A 53 2.18 20.17 7.52
N GLN A 54 1.70 18.94 7.32
CA GLN A 54 2.50 17.81 6.87
C GLN A 54 1.91 17.15 5.61
N PRO A 55 1.76 17.89 4.49
CA PRO A 55 1.23 17.31 3.27
C PRO A 55 2.13 16.18 2.76
N ILE A 56 1.52 15.15 2.20
CA ILE A 56 2.17 14.08 1.44
C ILE A 56 1.77 14.18 -0.04
N GLY A 57 2.49 13.47 -0.91
CA GLY A 57 2.21 13.46 -2.35
C GLY A 57 0.76 13.07 -2.65
N ALA A 58 0.14 13.71 -3.64
CA ALA A 58 -1.27 13.45 -3.98
C ALA A 58 -1.53 11.98 -4.34
N TYR A 59 -0.58 11.33 -5.02
CA TYR A 59 -0.64 9.90 -5.33
C TYR A 59 -0.42 9.03 -4.09
N ASP A 60 0.42 9.46 -3.15
CA ASP A 60 0.66 8.72 -1.89
C ASP A 60 -0.59 8.70 -1.01
N VAL A 61 -1.36 9.79 -0.97
CA VAL A 61 -2.67 9.80 -0.30
C VAL A 61 -3.62 8.77 -0.94
N LEU A 62 -3.67 8.70 -2.27
CA LEU A 62 -4.54 7.75 -2.98
C LEU A 62 -4.15 6.30 -2.70
N ILE A 63 -2.86 6.00 -2.70
CA ILE A 63 -2.34 4.66 -2.39
C ILE A 63 -2.63 4.30 -0.93
N ALA A 64 -2.39 5.23 -0.01
CA ALA A 64 -2.66 5.04 1.40
C ALA A 64 -4.16 4.85 1.70
N ALA A 65 -5.03 5.64 1.07
CA ALA A 65 -6.48 5.49 1.20
C ALA A 65 -6.92 4.10 0.70
N THR A 66 -6.35 3.63 -0.41
CA THR A 66 -6.61 2.29 -0.93
C THR A 66 -6.17 1.20 0.06
N ALA A 67 -4.98 1.33 0.65
CA ALA A 67 -4.50 0.39 1.66
C ALA A 67 -5.39 0.38 2.91
N LEU A 68 -5.83 1.56 3.37
CA LEU A 68 -6.75 1.68 4.51
C LEU A 68 -8.11 1.04 4.23
N GLN A 69 -8.71 1.31 3.07
CA GLN A 69 -10.03 0.78 2.73
C GLN A 69 -10.05 -0.75 2.65
N HIS A 70 -8.94 -1.35 2.25
CA HIS A 70 -8.79 -2.80 2.15
C HIS A 70 -8.12 -3.45 3.37
N ASN A 71 -7.80 -2.67 4.43
CA ASN A 71 -7.06 -3.13 5.60
C ASN A 71 -5.74 -3.85 5.24
N LEU A 72 -5.01 -3.29 4.28
CA LEU A 72 -3.73 -3.81 3.79
C LEU A 72 -2.54 -3.16 4.51
N ILE A 73 -1.41 -3.85 4.49
CA ILE A 73 -0.13 -3.32 4.96
C ILE A 73 0.57 -2.63 3.78
N MET A 74 0.92 -1.36 3.96
CA MET A 74 1.62 -0.55 2.96
C MET A 74 3.12 -0.80 3.01
N VAL A 75 3.64 -1.47 1.99
CA VAL A 75 5.07 -1.75 1.88
C VAL A 75 5.76 -0.58 1.21
N THR A 76 6.64 0.12 1.92
CA THR A 76 7.33 1.30 1.38
C THR A 76 8.69 1.52 2.02
N ALA A 77 9.64 2.04 1.24
CA ALA A 77 10.92 2.52 1.76
C ALA A 77 10.81 3.93 2.38
N ASN A 78 9.71 4.65 2.14
CA ASN A 78 9.49 6.01 2.61
C ASN A 78 8.51 6.07 3.81
N GLN A 79 8.76 5.27 4.84
CA GLN A 79 7.86 5.13 5.99
C GLN A 79 7.53 6.48 6.66
N ARG A 80 8.49 7.42 6.74
CA ARG A 80 8.29 8.73 7.39
C ARG A 80 7.10 9.54 6.88
N GLU A 81 6.74 9.40 5.61
CA GLU A 81 5.59 10.11 5.03
C GLU A 81 4.28 9.38 5.33
N PHE A 82 4.28 8.06 5.23
CA PHE A 82 3.09 7.22 5.43
C PHE A 82 2.72 7.02 6.90
N ASP A 83 3.69 7.06 7.82
CA ASP A 83 3.47 6.96 9.26
C ASP A 83 2.67 8.15 9.83
N ARG A 84 2.53 9.24 9.06
CA ARG A 84 1.69 10.39 9.40
C ARG A 84 0.20 10.08 9.26
N ILE A 85 -0.15 9.03 8.53
CA ILE A 85 -1.53 8.63 8.29
C ILE A 85 -1.96 7.71 9.43
N PRO A 86 -2.94 8.12 10.25
CA PRO A 86 -3.40 7.28 11.34
C PRO A 86 -4.00 5.98 10.81
N SER A 87 -3.76 4.89 11.55
CA SER A 87 -4.27 3.54 11.26
C SER A 87 -3.66 2.83 10.04
N LEU A 88 -2.73 3.46 9.31
CA LEU A 88 -2.02 2.80 8.22
C LEU A 88 -0.86 1.97 8.76
N GLN A 89 -0.88 0.66 8.49
CA GLN A 89 0.23 -0.22 8.81
C GLN A 89 1.29 -0.13 7.71
N THR A 90 2.55 0.12 8.05
CA THR A 90 3.65 0.23 7.09
C THR A 90 4.73 -0.83 7.36
N GLU A 91 5.31 -1.39 6.30
CA GLU A 91 6.45 -2.33 6.40
C GLU A 91 7.56 -1.90 5.43
N ASN A 92 8.83 -2.03 5.86
CA ASN A 92 9.98 -1.70 5.03
C ASN A 92 10.85 -2.94 4.79
N TRP A 93 10.73 -3.50 3.58
CA TRP A 93 11.46 -4.70 3.19
C TRP A 93 12.94 -4.47 2.87
N ARG A 94 13.43 -3.23 2.81
CA ARG A 94 14.87 -2.95 2.62
C ARG A 94 15.67 -3.10 3.90
N GLN A 95 14.99 -3.13 5.04
CA GLN A 95 15.59 -3.29 6.36
C GLN A 95 15.30 -4.69 6.94
N SER A 96 14.72 -5.59 6.12
CA SER A 96 14.34 -6.96 6.48
C SER A 96 15.38 -7.98 6.04
#